data_AF-A0AAW7QUI7-F1
#
_entry.id   AF-A0AAW7QUI7-F1
#
_cell.length_a   1.000
_cell.length_b   1.000
_cell.length_c   1.000
_cell.angle_alpha   90.00
_cell.angle_beta   90.00
_cell.angle_gamma   90.00
#
_symmetry.space_group_name_H-M   'P 1'
#
loop_
_entity.id
_entity.type
_entity.pdbx_description
1 polymer ?
#
loop_
_entity_poly.entity_id
_entity_poly.type
_entity_poly.pdbx_seq_one_letter_code
_entity_poly.pdbx_strand_id
1 'polypeptide(L)' 'MMPHNYYTTPKAPRWIKTEAGQWAWLTNEEWRQLANRALSVSERQQLLAEAERMRLQSTSITDHN' A
#
# COMPACT_ATOMS: atom_id res chain seq x y z
N MET A 1 -13.37 -27.49 -14.90
CA MET A 1 -12.18 -27.08 -14.11
C MET A 1 -11.97 -25.60 -14.39
N MET A 2 -12.43 -24.74 -13.48
CA MET A 2 -12.29 -23.28 -13.66
C MET A 2 -10.87 -22.88 -13.27
N PRO A 3 -10.14 -22.10 -14.09
CA PRO A 3 -8.78 -21.71 -13.76
C PRO A 3 -8.80 -20.86 -12.49
N HIS A 4 -7.89 -21.17 -11.59
CA HIS A 4 -7.61 -20.43 -10.37
C HIS A 4 -7.60 -18.94 -10.68
N ASN A 5 -8.53 -18.20 -10.08
CA ASN A 5 -8.46 -16.75 -10.01
C ASN A 5 -7.20 -16.43 -9.21
N TYR A 6 -6.10 -16.24 -9.93
CA TYR A 6 -4.96 -15.50 -9.42
C TYR A 6 -5.54 -14.17 -8.93
N TYR A 7 -5.67 -14.01 -7.62
CA TYR A 7 -5.80 -12.69 -7.01
C TYR A 7 -4.46 -12.00 -7.27
N THR A 8 -4.24 -11.59 -8.52
CA THR A 8 -3.16 -10.69 -8.90
C THR A 8 -3.48 -9.41 -8.17
N THR A 9 -2.76 -9.17 -7.07
CA THR A 9 -2.72 -7.85 -6.46
C THR A 9 -2.49 -6.86 -7.60
N PRO A 10 -3.39 -5.90 -7.84
CA PRO A 10 -3.30 -5.03 -9.00
C PRO A 10 -1.94 -4.37 -9.03
N LYS A 11 -1.40 -4.06 -10.22
CA LYS A 11 -0.06 -3.46 -10.30
C LYS A 11 -0.06 -2.10 -9.58
N ALA A 12 0.93 -1.90 -8.71
CA ALA A 12 1.08 -0.64 -8.00
C ALA A 12 1.28 0.54 -8.97
N PRO A 13 0.66 1.71 -8.70
CA PRO A 13 0.91 2.94 -9.41
C PRO A 13 2.40 3.30 -9.48
N ARG A 14 2.84 3.82 -10.62
CA ARG A 14 4.26 4.15 -10.90
C ARG A 14 4.88 5.17 -9.95
N TRP A 15 4.04 5.97 -9.27
CA TRP A 15 4.49 6.97 -8.31
C TRP A 15 4.86 6.37 -6.94
N ILE A 16 4.41 5.14 -6.67
CA ILE A 16 4.72 4.40 -5.45
C ILE A 16 6.10 3.75 -5.61
N LYS A 17 7.14 4.53 -5.36
CA LYS A 17 8.53 4.07 -5.46
C LYS A 17 9.16 3.70 -4.12
N THR A 18 8.56 4.14 -3.02
CA THR A 18 9.07 3.87 -1.67
C THR A 18 8.68 2.48 -1.21
N GLU A 19 9.52 1.85 -0.39
CA GLU A 19 9.23 0.54 0.19
C GLU A 19 7.97 0.57 1.06
N ALA A 20 7.76 1.65 1.82
CA ALA A 20 6.55 1.82 2.62
C ALA A 20 5.29 1.81 1.74
N GLY A 21 5.29 2.53 0.62
CA GLY A 21 4.15 2.54 -0.28
C GLY A 21 3.91 1.21 -0.98
N GLN A 22 4.98 0.47 -1.33
CA GLN A 22 4.85 -0.89 -1.87
C GLN A 22 4.28 -1.87 -0.84
N TRP A 23 4.74 -1.78 0.42
CA TRP A 23 4.21 -2.56 1.52
C TRP A 23 2.73 -2.25 1.75
N ALA A 24 2.36 -0.96 1.82
CA ALA A 24 0.97 -0.54 2.00
C ALA A 24 0.07 -1.03 0.86
N TRP A 25 0.56 -0.98 -0.38
CA TRP A 25 -0.13 -1.51 -1.54
C TRP A 25 -0.43 -3.03 -1.45
N LEU A 26 0.49 -3.80 -0.88
CA LEU A 26 0.38 -5.25 -0.75
C LEU A 26 -0.44 -5.67 0.49
N THR A 27 -0.34 -4.91 1.57
CA THR A 27 -0.92 -5.29 2.88
C THR A 27 -2.27 -4.64 3.17
N ASN A 28 -2.60 -3.51 2.52
CA ASN A 28 -3.76 -2.70 2.87
C ASN A 28 -4.57 -2.35 1.61
N GLU A 29 -5.70 -3.03 1.47
CA GLU A 29 -6.61 -2.84 0.33
C GLU A 29 -7.29 -1.46 0.33
N GLU A 30 -7.61 -0.90 1.50
CA GLU A 30 -8.23 0.42 1.60
C GLU A 30 -7.25 1.51 1.12
N TRP A 31 -6.01 1.45 1.62
CA TRP A 31 -4.94 2.33 1.17
C TRP A 31 -4.71 2.20 -0.35
N ARG A 32 -4.76 0.97 -0.89
CA ARG A 32 -4.68 0.68 -2.33
C ARG A 32 -5.76 1.40 -3.12
N GLN A 33 -7.02 1.37 -2.65
CA GLN A 33 -8.14 2.05 -3.30
C GLN A 33 -7.95 3.57 -3.32
N LEU A 34 -7.46 4.15 -2.22
CA LEU A 34 -7.14 5.57 -2.12
C LEU A 34 -6.01 5.95 -3.09
N ALA A 35 -4.93 5.16 -3.11
CA ALA A 35 -3.80 5.35 -4.03
C ALA A 35 -4.20 5.25 -5.50
N ASN A 36 -5.19 4.43 -5.83
CA ASN A 36 -5.70 4.32 -7.20
C ASN A 36 -6.58 5.52 -7.60
N ARG A 37 -7.20 6.21 -6.62
CA ARG A 37 -8.01 7.41 -6.84
C ARG A 37 -7.22 8.72 -6.72
N ALA A 38 -5.98 8.68 -6.23
CA ALA A 38 -5.12 9.85 -6.05
C ALA A 38 -4.62 10.43 -7.38
N LEU A 39 -5.21 11.54 -7.80
CA LEU A 39 -4.88 12.23 -9.05
C LEU A 39 -3.82 13.32 -8.83
N SER A 40 -3.77 13.92 -7.63
CA SER A 40 -2.89 15.04 -7.31
C SER A 40 -1.57 14.59 -6.68
N VAL A 41 -0.50 15.37 -6.88
CA VAL A 41 0.81 15.11 -6.27
C VAL A 41 0.73 15.18 -4.74
N SER A 42 -0.02 16.12 -4.19
CA SER A 42 -0.21 16.28 -2.75
C SER A 42 -0.86 15.06 -2.11
N GLU A 43 -1.93 14.51 -2.71
CA GLU A 43 -2.60 13.30 -2.22
C GLU A 43 -1.66 12.09 -2.22
N ARG A 44 -0.85 11.96 -3.28
CA ARG A 44 0.17 10.91 -3.37
C ARG A 44 1.20 11.03 -2.26
N GLN A 45 1.68 12.24 -1.97
CA GLN A 45 2.62 12.46 -0.86
C GLN A 45 2.00 12.13 0.50
N GLN A 46 0.74 12.50 0.73
CA GLN A 46 0.02 12.14 1.96
C GLN A 46 -0.11 10.62 2.11
N LEU A 47 -0.43 9.92 1.03
CA LEU A 47 -0.53 8.45 1.04
C LEU A 47 0.82 7.78 1.30
N LEU A 48 1.93 8.28 0.74
CA LEU A 48 3.27 7.75 1.05
C LEU A 48 3.62 7.95 2.53
N ALA A 49 3.33 9.14 3.08
CA ALA A 49 3.56 9.42 4.49
C ALA A 49 2.69 8.54 5.40
N GLU A 50 1.44 8.28 5.01
CA GLU A 50 0.54 7.38 5.71
C GLU A 50 1.03 5.92 5.66
N ALA A 51 1.45 5.46 4.49
CA ALA A 51 2.04 4.13 4.32
C ALA A 51 3.27 3.93 5.21
N GLU A 52 4.10 4.95 5.34
CA GLU A 52 5.28 4.92 6.22
C GLU A 52 4.88 4.84 7.69
N ARG A 53 3.89 5.64 8.12
CA ARG A 53 3.35 5.56 9.48
C ARG A 53 2.74 4.20 9.78
N MET A 54 1.96 3.63 8.86
CA MET A 54 1.36 2.30 9.02
C MET A 54 2.41 1.21 9.12
N ARG A 55 3.47 1.27 8.30
CA ARG A 55 4.58 0.30 8.35
C ARG A 55 5.32 0.37 9.68
N LEU A 56 5.60 1.59 10.17
CA LEU A 56 6.24 1.80 11.46
C LEU A 56 5.39 1.22 12.60
N GLN A 57 4.09 1.52 12.63
CA GLN A 57 3.17 0.96 13.63
C GLN A 57 3.12 -0.57 13.57
N SER A 58 3.05 -1.15 12.37
CA SER A 58 3.03 -2.60 12.20
C SER A 58 4.32 -3.27 12.69
N THR A 59 5.46 -2.59 12.52
CA THR A 59 6.76 -3.07 13.02
C THR A 59 6.81 -2.95 14.55
N SER A 60 6.29 -1.87 15.12
CA SER A 60 6.22 -1.67 16.58
C SER A 60 5.34 -2.71 17.29
N ILE A 61 4.28 -3.20 16.64
CA ILE A 61 3.41 -4.24 17.20
C ILE A 61 4.09 -5.62 17.19
N THR A 62 5.08 -5.83 16.31
CA THR A 62 5.80 -7.12 16.17
C THR A 62 6.99 -7.26 17.14
N ASP A 63 7.38 -6.18 17.83
CA ASP A 63 8.52 -6.12 18.77
C ASP A 63 8.10 -6.29 20.25
N HIS A 64 6.96 -6.91 20.52
CA HIS A 64 6.54 -7.28 21.89
C HIS A 64 6.11 -8.75 21.94
N ASN A 65 7.10 -9.64 22.02
CA ASN A 65 6.93 -10.96 22.60
C ASN A 65 8.23 -11.49 23.21
#